data_AF-X1FVG1-F1
#
_entry.id   AF-X1FVG1-F1
#
_cell.length_a   1.000
_cell.length_b   1.000
_cell.length_c   1.000
_cell.angle_alpha   90.00
_cell.angle_beta   90.00
_cell.angle_gamma   90.00
#
_symmetry.space_group_name_H-M   'P 1'
#
loop_
_entity.id
_entity.type
_entity.pdbx_description
1 polymer ?
#
loop_
_entity_poly.entity_id
_entity_poly.type
_entity_poly.pdbx_seq_one_letter_code
_entity_poly.pdbx_strand_id
1 'polypeptide(L)'
;MKEKIFSVLAEEIGEFKAKAILRGAYHYFGIEKDKEAEDLLLPILERVRLSLNGENLKSSKVDGVMRRLQSMFPEVKRVQTEEEHIAVESEEDIRMAQMRAKIKAQALGFNGLDQTKIATTVAELTRNIIKYVGKGTVTLIPLLADERALKIVAEDNGPGITNLSDVLSGA
;
A
#
# COMPACT_ATOMS: atom_id res chain seq x y z
N MET A 1 -10.61 -2.99 16.15
CA MET A 1 -10.02 -1.90 15.34
C MET A 1 -11.06 -0.86 14.93
N LYS A 2 -12.22 -1.29 14.42
CA LYS A 2 -13.32 -0.41 13.96
C LYS A 2 -13.72 0.71 14.93
N GLU A 3 -13.93 0.38 16.20
CA GLU A 3 -14.38 1.34 17.22
C GLU A 3 -13.36 2.43 17.50
N LYS A 4 -12.06 2.07 17.49
CA LYS A 4 -10.96 3.04 17.64
C LYS A 4 -10.96 4.06 16.50
N ILE A 5 -11.14 3.60 15.25
CA ILE A 5 -11.26 4.50 14.09
C ILE A 5 -12.50 5.39 14.24
N PHE A 6 -13.63 4.82 14.64
CA PHE A 6 -14.88 5.56 14.85
C PHE A 6 -14.73 6.67 15.89
N SER A 7 -14.11 6.40 17.05
CA SER A 7 -13.92 7.39 18.12
C SER A 7 -13.18 8.63 17.61
N VAL A 8 -12.05 8.43 16.93
CA VAL A 8 -11.24 9.54 16.41
C VAL A 8 -12.01 10.35 15.37
N LEU A 9 -12.75 9.69 14.47
CA LEU A 9 -13.56 10.39 13.49
C LEU A 9 -14.71 11.16 14.16
N ALA A 10 -15.41 10.56 15.13
CA ALA A 10 -16.54 11.18 15.80
C ALA A 10 -16.16 12.47 16.54
N GLU A 11 -14.97 12.49 17.16
CA GLU A 11 -14.43 13.68 17.81
C GLU A 11 -14.14 14.83 16.82
N GLU A 12 -13.73 14.51 15.59
CA GLU A 12 -13.26 15.51 14.62
C GLU A 12 -14.36 16.03 13.69
N ILE A 13 -15.31 15.17 13.32
CA ILE A 13 -16.34 15.44 12.29
C ILE A 13 -17.77 15.13 12.76
N GLY A 14 -17.95 14.69 14.00
CA GLY A 14 -19.24 14.32 14.58
C GLY A 14 -19.65 12.87 14.25
N GLU A 15 -20.44 12.27 15.14
CA GLU A 15 -20.82 10.85 15.06
C GLU A 15 -21.50 10.44 13.76
N PHE A 16 -22.41 11.27 13.25
CA PHE A 16 -23.21 10.95 12.07
C PHE A 16 -22.30 10.76 10.84
N LYS A 17 -21.37 11.71 10.63
CA LYS A 17 -20.42 11.67 9.52
C LYS A 17 -19.39 10.56 9.71
N ALA A 18 -18.89 10.38 10.93
CA ALA A 18 -17.98 9.28 11.25
C ALA A 18 -18.60 7.91 10.93
N LYS A 19 -19.86 7.67 11.31
CA LYS A 19 -20.61 6.45 10.96
C LYS A 19 -20.78 6.28 9.45
N ALA A 20 -20.98 7.36 8.69
CA ALA A 20 -21.13 7.31 7.24
C ALA A 20 -19.82 6.93 6.54
N ILE A 21 -18.72 7.63 6.88
CA ILE A 21 -17.39 7.37 6.31
C ILE A 21 -16.93 5.94 6.59
N LEU A 22 -17.01 5.50 7.85
CA LEU A 22 -16.51 4.18 8.23
C LEU A 22 -17.33 3.05 7.57
N ARG A 23 -18.66 3.22 7.48
CA ARG A 23 -19.53 2.27 6.77
C ARG A 23 -19.20 2.22 5.28
N GLY A 24 -18.98 3.37 4.65
CA GLY A 24 -18.57 3.45 3.25
C GLY A 24 -17.24 2.77 3.00
N ALA A 25 -16.28 2.90 3.93
CA ALA A 25 -14.99 2.22 3.84
C ALA A 25 -15.13 0.70 3.95
N TYR A 26 -15.86 0.20 4.95
CA TYR A 26 -16.06 -1.24 5.14
C TYR A 26 -16.83 -1.87 3.97
N HIS A 27 -17.90 -1.21 3.52
CA HIS A 27 -18.67 -1.68 2.36
C HIS A 27 -17.84 -1.73 1.09
N TYR A 28 -16.95 -0.74 0.87
CA TYR A 28 -16.07 -0.72 -0.30
C TYR A 28 -15.15 -1.96 -0.37
N PHE A 29 -14.73 -2.49 0.78
CA PHE A 29 -13.91 -3.70 0.87
C PHE A 29 -14.72 -4.98 1.10
N GLY A 30 -16.05 -4.92 1.03
CA GLY A 30 -16.91 -6.09 1.26
C GLY A 30 -16.85 -6.64 2.69
N ILE A 31 -16.47 -5.81 3.67
CA ILE A 31 -16.34 -6.22 5.07
C ILE A 31 -17.73 -6.14 5.73
N GLU A 32 -18.20 -7.26 6.27
CA GLU A 32 -19.44 -7.33 7.05
C GLU A 32 -19.38 -6.39 8.26
N LYS A 33 -20.55 -5.88 8.67
CA LYS A 33 -20.65 -4.84 9.70
C LYS A 33 -19.97 -5.21 11.02
N ASP A 34 -19.96 -6.49 11.39
CA ASP A 34 -19.51 -6.94 12.70
C ASP A 34 -18.16 -7.68 12.64
N LYS A 35 -17.50 -7.72 11.47
CA LYS A 35 -16.18 -8.32 11.29
C LYS A 35 -15.07 -7.29 11.44
N GLU A 36 -14.02 -7.69 12.15
CA GLU A 36 -12.73 -6.99 12.11
C GLU A 36 -11.95 -7.43 10.86
N ALA A 37 -11.09 -6.54 10.36
CA ALA A 37 -10.34 -6.74 9.12
C ALA A 37 -8.94 -6.15 9.25
N GLU A 38 -8.17 -6.69 10.18
CA GLU A 38 -6.83 -6.18 10.54
C GLU A 38 -5.89 -6.17 9.32
N ASP A 39 -5.96 -7.21 8.48
CA ASP A 39 -5.21 -7.30 7.22
C ASP A 39 -5.57 -6.19 6.21
N LEU A 40 -6.73 -5.55 6.37
CA LEU A 40 -7.24 -4.47 5.53
C LEU A 40 -7.18 -3.10 6.22
N LEU A 41 -6.55 -3.00 7.38
CA LEU A 41 -6.46 -1.76 8.14
C LEU A 41 -5.92 -0.59 7.29
N LEU A 42 -4.83 -0.81 6.56
CA LEU A 42 -4.23 0.20 5.68
C LEU A 42 -5.19 0.62 4.55
N PRO A 43 -5.77 -0.33 3.77
CA PRO A 43 -6.84 -0.01 2.82
C PRO A 43 -7.99 0.80 3.41
N ILE A 44 -8.47 0.42 4.61
CA ILE A 44 -9.57 1.10 5.30
C ILE A 44 -9.18 2.54 5.66
N LEU A 45 -8.01 2.75 6.27
CA LEU A 45 -7.55 4.08 6.68
C LEU A 45 -7.39 5.04 5.49
N GLU A 46 -6.93 4.56 4.34
CA GLU A 46 -6.87 5.38 3.14
C GLU A 46 -8.25 5.70 2.57
N ARG A 47 -9.18 4.74 2.60
CA ARG A 47 -10.56 5.01 2.18
C ARG A 47 -11.22 6.05 3.10
N VAL A 48 -10.91 6.02 4.38
CA VAL A 48 -11.28 7.07 5.35
C VAL A 48 -10.64 8.40 4.96
N ARG A 49 -9.33 8.45 4.68
CA ARG A 49 -8.62 9.67 4.24
C ARG A 49 -9.26 10.30 3.00
N LEU A 50 -9.55 9.50 1.98
CA LEU A 50 -10.22 9.95 0.75
C LEU A 50 -11.60 10.55 1.03
N SER A 51 -12.35 9.94 1.94
CA SER A 51 -13.69 10.42 2.31
C SER A 51 -13.61 11.73 3.10
N LEU A 52 -12.61 11.89 3.98
CA LEU A 52 -12.37 13.14 4.72
C LEU A 52 -12.02 14.31 3.79
N ASN A 53 -11.22 14.07 2.75
CA ASN A 53 -10.94 15.10 1.73
C ASN A 53 -12.20 15.57 1.00
N GLY A 54 -13.24 14.74 0.90
CA GLY A 54 -14.54 15.10 0.33
C GLY A 54 -15.44 15.95 1.24
N GLU A 55 -15.12 16.07 2.54
CA GLU A 55 -15.94 16.78 3.54
C GLU A 55 -15.60 18.28 3.68
N ASN A 56 -14.89 18.87 2.71
CA ASN A 56 -14.36 20.25 2.78
C ASN A 56 -13.49 20.52 4.02
N LEU A 57 -12.88 19.49 4.59
CA LEU A 57 -11.89 19.64 5.65
C LEU A 57 -10.61 20.25 5.07
N LYS A 58 -9.99 21.18 5.81
CA LYS A 58 -8.64 21.66 5.48
C LYS A 58 -7.68 20.47 5.48
N SER A 59 -6.78 20.40 4.51
CA SER A 59 -5.79 19.30 4.38
C SER A 59 -5.01 19.08 5.69
N SER A 60 -4.58 20.16 6.36
CA SER A 60 -3.88 20.07 7.65
C SER A 60 -4.67 19.39 8.76
N LYS A 61 -6.01 19.48 8.72
CA LYS A 61 -6.90 18.81 9.67
C LYS A 61 -7.03 17.33 9.33
N VAL A 62 -7.19 16.99 8.05
CA VAL A 62 -7.17 15.58 7.58
C VAL A 62 -5.85 14.91 7.99
N ASP A 63 -4.72 15.57 7.77
CA ASP A 63 -3.41 15.05 8.16
C ASP A 63 -3.31 14.86 9.68
N GLY A 64 -3.91 15.75 10.47
CA GLY A 64 -4.00 15.60 11.93
C GLY A 64 -4.77 14.34 12.35
N VAL A 65 -5.94 14.11 11.74
CA VAL A 65 -6.74 12.89 11.97
C VAL A 65 -5.95 11.64 11.61
N MET A 66 -5.29 11.65 10.44
CA MET A 66 -4.51 10.50 9.97
C MET A 66 -3.31 10.22 10.86
N ARG A 67 -2.58 11.24 11.32
CA ARG A 67 -1.48 11.07 12.30
C ARG A 67 -1.97 10.43 13.60
N ARG A 68 -3.13 10.87 14.11
CA ARG A 68 -3.72 10.30 15.32
C ARG A 68 -4.12 8.84 15.12
N LEU A 69 -4.81 8.52 14.02
CA LEU A 69 -5.16 7.13 13.68
C LEU A 69 -3.92 6.26 13.56
N GLN A 70 -2.88 6.70 12.84
CA GLN A 70 -1.62 5.98 12.69
C GLN A 70 -0.92 5.72 14.04
N SER A 71 -0.99 6.67 14.99
CA SER A 71 -0.41 6.48 16.33
C SER A 71 -1.14 5.40 17.16
N MET A 72 -2.42 5.15 16.87
CA MET A 72 -3.23 4.13 17.56
C MET A 72 -3.05 2.73 16.99
N PHE A 73 -2.42 2.62 15.82
CA PHE A 73 -2.21 1.39 15.08
C PHE A 73 -0.73 1.24 14.68
N PRO A 74 0.16 0.87 15.62
CA PRO A 74 1.60 0.76 15.37
C PRO A 74 1.97 -0.19 14.21
N GLU A 75 1.12 -1.17 13.90
CA GLU A 75 1.22 -2.05 12.74
C GLU A 75 1.24 -1.29 11.40
N VAL A 76 0.53 -0.16 11.29
CA VAL A 76 0.55 0.72 10.10
C VAL A 76 1.93 1.36 9.95
N LYS A 77 2.51 1.80 11.06
CA LYS A 77 3.86 2.37 11.09
C LYS A 77 4.91 1.33 10.72
N ARG A 78 4.79 0.10 11.23
CA ARG A 78 5.67 -1.01 10.83
C ARG A 78 5.62 -1.25 9.33
N VAL A 79 4.43 -1.34 8.74
CA VAL A 79 4.31 -1.47 7.29
C VAL A 79 4.99 -0.28 6.60
N GLN A 80 4.87 0.96 7.08
CA GLN A 80 5.57 2.10 6.46
C GLN A 80 7.10 2.11 6.63
N THR A 81 7.67 1.42 7.63
CA THR A 81 9.10 1.54 7.96
C THR A 81 9.91 0.29 7.68
N GLU A 82 9.28 -0.87 7.65
CA GLU A 82 9.98 -2.16 7.52
C GLU A 82 10.20 -2.52 6.06
N GLU A 83 11.40 -3.00 5.78
CA GLU A 83 11.73 -3.69 4.54
C GLU A 83 10.98 -5.02 4.46
N GLU A 84 10.43 -5.34 3.29
CA GLU A 84 9.67 -6.57 3.06
C GLU A 84 10.31 -7.36 1.91
N HIS A 85 10.70 -8.60 2.17
CA HIS A 85 11.26 -9.52 1.19
C HIS A 85 10.21 -10.54 0.75
N ILE A 86 10.09 -10.73 -0.56
CA ILE A 86 9.10 -11.58 -1.19
C ILE A 86 9.82 -12.55 -2.11
N ALA A 87 9.78 -13.84 -1.78
CA ALA A 87 10.27 -14.89 -2.66
C ALA A 87 9.37 -14.99 -3.90
N VAL A 88 9.97 -15.22 -5.06
CA VAL A 88 9.26 -15.29 -6.33
C VAL A 88 9.67 -16.59 -7.01
N GLU A 89 8.80 -17.60 -6.96
CA GLU A 89 9.05 -18.94 -7.51
C GLU A 89 7.89 -19.42 -8.42
N SER A 90 6.77 -18.70 -8.41
CA SER A 90 5.56 -19.03 -9.16
C SER A 90 4.79 -17.79 -9.63
N GLU A 91 3.83 -18.01 -10.54
CA GLU A 91 2.87 -16.99 -10.97
C GLU A 91 1.99 -16.46 -9.83
N GLU A 92 1.77 -17.25 -8.78
CA GLU A 92 1.00 -16.77 -7.61
C GLU A 92 1.83 -15.78 -6.79
N ASP A 93 3.14 -15.99 -6.70
CA ASP A 93 4.05 -15.06 -6.02
C ASP A 93 4.13 -13.71 -6.74
N ILE A 94 3.96 -13.70 -8.07
CA ILE A 94 3.84 -12.46 -8.85
C ILE A 94 2.63 -11.64 -8.36
N ARG A 95 1.46 -12.28 -8.22
CA ARG A 95 0.25 -11.60 -7.72
C ARG A 95 0.42 -11.12 -6.29
N MET A 96 1.06 -11.92 -5.45
CA MET A 96 1.35 -11.56 -4.06
C MET A 96 2.31 -10.37 -3.97
N ALA A 97 3.42 -10.39 -4.72
CA ALA A 97 4.37 -9.28 -4.79
C ALA A 97 3.69 -7.98 -5.26
N GLN A 98 2.83 -8.07 -6.27
CA GLN A 98 2.04 -6.95 -6.77
C GLN A 98 1.10 -6.38 -5.69
N MET A 99 0.38 -7.25 -4.98
CA MET A 99 -0.52 -6.85 -3.89
C MET A 99 0.26 -6.15 -2.76
N ARG A 100 1.38 -6.74 -2.33
CA ARG A 100 2.22 -6.18 -1.25
C ARG A 100 2.80 -4.83 -1.63
N ALA A 101 3.32 -4.69 -2.85
CA ALA A 101 3.82 -3.43 -3.37
C ALA A 101 2.74 -2.34 -3.39
N LYS A 102 1.52 -2.70 -3.80
CA LYS A 102 0.38 -1.78 -3.78
C LYS A 102 -0.01 -1.36 -2.36
N ILE A 103 -0.08 -2.29 -1.41
CA ILE A 103 -0.38 -2.01 0.00
C ILE A 103 0.71 -1.10 0.61
N LYS A 104 1.98 -1.37 0.32
CA LYS A 104 3.12 -0.60 0.80
C LYS A 104 3.15 0.81 0.20
N ALA A 105 2.94 0.96 -1.10
CA ALA A 105 2.79 2.26 -1.75
C ALA A 105 1.59 3.04 -1.19
N GLN A 106 0.48 2.35 -0.96
CA GLN A 106 -0.70 2.93 -0.34
C GLN A 106 -0.39 3.45 1.08
N ALA A 107 0.30 2.64 1.90
CA ALA A 107 0.71 3.03 3.24
C ALA A 107 1.65 4.24 3.25
N LEU A 108 2.51 4.37 2.23
CA LEU A 108 3.43 5.49 2.06
C LEU A 108 2.74 6.75 1.52
N GLY A 109 1.45 6.70 1.18
CA GLY A 109 0.67 7.85 0.75
C GLY A 109 0.70 8.15 -0.75
N PHE A 110 1.17 7.21 -1.59
CA PHE A 110 1.07 7.32 -3.04
C PHE A 110 -0.41 7.40 -3.49
N ASN A 111 -0.68 8.14 -4.57
CA ASN A 111 -2.04 8.19 -5.15
C ASN A 111 -2.36 6.88 -5.91
N GLY A 112 -3.63 6.67 -6.29
CA GLY A 112 -4.06 5.43 -6.94
C GLY A 112 -3.40 5.16 -8.30
N LEU A 113 -3.06 6.20 -9.05
CA LEU A 113 -2.35 6.07 -10.33
C LEU A 113 -0.91 5.59 -10.11
N ASP A 114 -0.21 6.17 -9.14
CA ASP A 114 1.17 5.79 -8.80
C ASP A 114 1.23 4.41 -8.12
N GLN A 115 0.25 4.08 -7.27
CA GLN A 115 0.06 2.71 -6.75
C GLN A 115 -0.08 1.69 -7.89
N THR A 116 -0.83 2.02 -8.93
CA THR A 116 -1.01 1.15 -10.11
C THR A 116 0.29 1.00 -10.88
N LYS A 117 1.01 2.10 -11.13
CA LYS A 117 2.33 2.06 -11.77
C LYS A 117 3.32 1.20 -10.99
N ILE A 118 3.42 1.40 -9.68
CA ILE A 118 4.29 0.60 -8.79
C ILE A 118 3.93 -0.88 -8.88
N ALA A 119 2.65 -1.22 -8.77
CA ALA A 119 2.17 -2.58 -8.88
C ALA A 119 2.51 -3.21 -10.23
N THR A 120 2.34 -2.48 -11.34
CA THR A 120 2.72 -2.93 -12.68
C THR A 120 4.23 -3.12 -12.79
N THR A 121 5.05 -2.18 -12.31
CA THR A 121 6.52 -2.30 -12.30
C THR A 121 6.97 -3.55 -11.56
N VAL A 122 6.42 -3.83 -10.38
CA VAL A 122 6.73 -5.06 -9.64
C VAL A 122 6.34 -6.30 -10.43
N ALA A 123 5.16 -6.31 -11.06
CA ALA A 123 4.72 -7.46 -11.84
C ALA A 123 5.61 -7.75 -13.06
N GLU A 124 6.14 -6.72 -13.72
CA GLU A 124 7.09 -6.90 -14.83
C GLU A 124 8.46 -7.38 -14.35
N LEU A 125 8.95 -6.87 -13.21
CA LEU A 125 10.19 -7.35 -12.60
C LEU A 125 10.09 -8.83 -12.19
N THR A 126 9.01 -9.21 -11.51
CA THR A 126 8.80 -10.61 -11.10
C THR A 126 8.55 -11.55 -12.27
N ARG A 127 7.84 -11.09 -13.31
CA ARG A 127 7.71 -11.86 -14.56
C ARG A 127 9.06 -12.12 -15.21
N ASN A 128 9.95 -11.13 -15.24
CA ASN A 128 11.29 -11.32 -15.80
C ASN A 128 12.08 -12.37 -15.02
N ILE A 129 12.04 -12.33 -13.68
CA ILE A 129 12.65 -13.35 -12.81
C ILE A 129 12.14 -14.75 -13.18
N ILE A 130 10.81 -14.95 -13.19
CA ILE A 130 10.21 -16.25 -13.49
C ILE A 130 10.53 -16.72 -14.91
N LYS A 131 10.37 -15.84 -15.90
CA LYS A 131 10.52 -16.19 -17.31
C LYS A 131 11.95 -16.56 -17.69
N TYR A 132 12.95 -15.84 -17.17
CA TYR A 132 14.33 -15.99 -17.62
C TYR A 132 15.20 -16.82 -16.66
N VAL A 133 14.83 -16.91 -15.38
CA VAL A 133 15.65 -17.58 -14.34
C VAL A 133 14.86 -18.62 -13.55
N GLY A 134 13.56 -18.41 -13.38
CA GLY A 134 12.64 -19.32 -12.69
C GLY A 134 12.45 -19.02 -11.20
N LYS A 135 13.41 -18.34 -10.56
CA LYS A 135 13.28 -17.91 -9.16
C LYS A 135 14.11 -16.68 -8.82
N GLY A 136 13.68 -15.95 -7.81
CA GLY A 136 14.37 -14.77 -7.30
C GLY A 136 13.68 -14.16 -6.09
N THR A 137 13.96 -12.89 -5.82
CA THR A 137 13.40 -12.15 -4.69
C THR A 137 13.08 -10.73 -5.12
N VAL A 138 11.95 -10.21 -4.63
CA VAL A 138 11.64 -8.78 -4.66
C VAL A 138 11.67 -8.24 -3.24
N THR A 139 12.36 -7.12 -3.07
CA THR A 139 12.50 -6.42 -1.81
C THR A 139 11.88 -5.01 -1.92
N LEU A 140 10.97 -4.69 -1.00
CA LEU A 140 10.27 -3.42 -0.91
C LEU A 140 10.81 -2.62 0.27
N ILE A 141 11.46 -1.49 -0.01
CA ILE A 141 12.19 -0.69 0.99
C ILE A 141 11.59 0.71 1.05
N PRO A 142 10.80 1.04 2.09
CA PRO A 142 10.36 2.41 2.32
C PRO A 142 11.54 3.35 2.56
N LEU A 143 11.56 4.50 1.88
CA LEU A 143 12.60 5.51 2.09
C LEU A 143 12.02 6.63 2.96
N LEU A 144 12.40 6.64 4.24
CA LEU A 144 11.80 7.51 5.28
C LEU A 144 12.29 8.96 5.25
N ALA A 145 13.32 9.27 4.46
CA ALA A 145 13.90 10.61 4.36
C ALA A 145 13.17 11.53 3.35
N ASP A 146 12.34 10.97 2.47
CA ASP A 146 11.61 11.68 1.42
C ASP A 146 10.09 11.54 1.58
N GLU A 147 9.32 12.56 1.18
CA GLU A 147 7.86 12.45 1.14
C GLU A 147 7.40 11.55 -0.02
N ARG A 148 6.94 10.34 0.30
CA ARG A 148 6.44 9.27 -0.60
C ARG A 148 7.54 8.67 -1.49
N ALA A 149 8.40 7.86 -0.89
CA ALA A 149 9.44 7.13 -1.62
C ALA A 149 9.45 5.63 -1.27
N LEU A 150 9.51 4.79 -2.30
CA LEU A 150 9.58 3.34 -2.20
C LEU A 150 10.68 2.85 -3.15
N LYS A 151 11.74 2.26 -2.59
CA LYS A 151 12.75 1.55 -3.38
C LYS A 151 12.29 0.11 -3.58
N ILE A 152 12.40 -0.37 -4.82
CA ILE A 152 12.04 -1.72 -5.23
C ILE A 152 13.30 -2.35 -5.78
N VAL A 153 13.70 -3.48 -5.22
CA VAL A 153 14.86 -4.25 -5.68
C VAL A 153 14.36 -5.62 -6.13
N ALA A 154 14.73 -6.03 -7.33
CA ALA A 154 14.42 -7.35 -7.87
C ALA A 154 15.76 -8.03 -8.17
N GLU A 155 15.98 -9.18 -7.53
CA GLU A 155 17.24 -9.91 -7.58
C GLU A 155 17.00 -11.36 -7.97
N ASP A 156 17.81 -11.84 -8.90
CA ASP A 156 17.88 -13.24 -9.31
C ASP A 156 19.36 -13.63 -9.47
N ASN A 157 19.61 -14.93 -9.62
CA ASN A 157 20.95 -15.47 -9.86
C ASN A 157 21.04 -16.08 -11.26
N GLY A 158 20.47 -15.38 -12.24
CA GLY A 158 20.54 -15.75 -13.65
C GLY A 158 21.90 -15.46 -14.31
N PRO A 159 22.05 -15.80 -15.59
CA PRO A 159 23.30 -15.56 -16.34
C PRO A 159 23.59 -14.07 -16.63
N GLY A 160 22.69 -13.16 -16.23
CA GLY A 160 22.74 -11.74 -16.60
C GLY A 160 22.18 -11.44 -17.99
N ILE A 161 22.29 -10.18 -18.41
CA ILE A 161 21.77 -9.69 -19.70
C ILE A 161 22.96 -9.30 -20.59
N THR A 162 23.25 -10.10 -21.62
CA THR A 162 24.41 -9.90 -22.49
C THR A 162 24.36 -8.58 -23.28
N ASN A 163 23.21 -8.24 -23.85
CA ASN A 163 23.03 -7.04 -24.70
C ASN A 163 22.19 -5.99 -23.96
N LEU A 164 22.62 -5.57 -22.77
CA LEU A 164 21.83 -4.70 -21.88
C LEU A 164 21.44 -3.37 -22.56
N SER A 165 22.33 -2.76 -23.33
CA SER A 165 22.06 -1.49 -24.01
C SER A 165 20.90 -1.59 -25.00
N ASP A 166 20.79 -2.70 -25.74
CA ASP A 166 19.71 -2.92 -26.71
C ASP A 166 18.36 -3.04 -25.97
N VAL A 167 18.33 -3.84 -24.89
CA VAL A 167 17.13 -4.05 -24.06
C VAL A 167 16.65 -2.75 -23.42
N LEU A 168 17.56 -1.89 -22.95
CA LEU A 168 17.21 -0.60 -22.33
C LEU A 168 16.76 0.46 -23.34
N SER A 169 17.15 0.32 -24.62
CA SER A 169 16.76 1.28 -25.66
C SER A 169 15.28 1.20 -26.05
N GLY A 170 14.62 0.07 -25.73
CA GLY A 170 13.21 -0.16 -26.05
C GLY A 170 12.89 -0.25 -27.55
N ALA A 171 13.92 -0.38 -28.40
CA ALA A 171 13.81 -0.54 -29.84
C ALA A 171 13.40 -1.95 -30.28
#